data_AF-A0A418VL50-F1
#
_entry.id   AF-A0A418VL50-F1
#
_cell.length_a   1.000
_cell.length_b   1.000
_cell.length_c   1.000
_cell.angle_alpha   90.00
_cell.angle_beta   90.00
_cell.angle_gamma   90.00
#
_symmetry.space_group_name_H-M   'P 1'
#
loop_
_entity.id
_entity.type
_entity.pdbx_description
1 polymer ?
#
loop_
_entity_poly.entity_id
_entity_poly.type
_entity_poly.pdbx_seq_one_letter_code
_entity_poly.pdbx_strand_id
1 'polypeptide(L)'
;MEFLGATRDLMRGAAKMSTAGATPGNTPTANLAAEAAAFDQRIQERVAAGFVPDLRRMAPCDYFYKSFWRDPHFANLFVGWSVDRYLQLLSDRCGPGQRILDVGCGPGYVSLELARAGHHVTGIDISEANIDIARQTLAQNPWHEGFGSLDYQITPLHAVKGCWDVVLFSVSLHHMPDVAAAVAHAHTLVRPSGWLLTWEPCHDRFTERDAATVALVRTLLALTGHWYEPADIANLTDENSLAAHVRDVWSEYVFERDPSEPDGQSPNDLAADGAAILAALRGRFEETDFFPGYSYIYRLLGGIRGDAATVRRLADAITLFDRLSVKSWGQNPNHFFFMGRRRD
;
A
#
# COMPACT_ATOMS: atom_id res chain seq x y z
N MET A 1 -3.17 -43.50 13.11
CA MET A 1 -2.61 -43.05 11.82
C MET A 1 -3.75 -42.92 10.81
N GLU A 2 -4.62 -41.93 10.98
CA GLU A 2 -5.73 -41.66 10.04
C GLU A 2 -6.21 -40.20 10.10
N PHE A 3 -5.38 -39.28 10.61
CA PHE A 3 -5.74 -37.86 10.81
C PHE A 3 -4.93 -36.89 9.92
N LEU A 4 -4.05 -37.42 9.06
CA LEU A 4 -3.18 -36.65 8.15
C LEU A 4 -3.68 -36.63 6.69
N GLY A 5 -4.77 -37.33 6.38
CA GLY A 5 -5.34 -37.41 5.02
C GLY A 5 -6.30 -36.27 4.68
N ALA A 6 -7.18 -35.88 5.62
CA ALA A 6 -8.27 -34.95 5.34
C ALA A 6 -7.81 -33.49 5.12
N THR A 7 -6.69 -33.07 5.73
CA THR A 7 -6.14 -31.72 5.57
C THR A 7 -5.45 -31.49 4.21
N ARG A 8 -5.08 -32.58 3.52
CA ARG A 8 -4.39 -32.51 2.22
C ARG A 8 -5.36 -32.35 1.04
N ASP A 9 -6.61 -32.78 1.21
CA ASP A 9 -7.66 -32.66 0.19
C ASP A 9 -8.39 -31.30 0.23
N LEU A 10 -8.50 -30.65 1.40
CA LEU A 10 -9.02 -29.27 1.48
C LEU A 10 -8.09 -28.26 0.76
N MET A 11 -6.77 -28.45 0.88
CA MET A 11 -5.76 -27.62 0.21
C MET A 11 -5.72 -27.81 -1.33
N ARG A 12 -6.19 -28.96 -1.85
CA ARG A 12 -6.30 -29.20 -3.30
C ARG A 12 -7.59 -28.64 -3.92
N GLY A 13 -8.64 -28.45 -3.11
CA GLY A 13 -9.90 -27.84 -3.54
C GLY A 13 -9.79 -26.33 -3.79
N ALA A 14 -9.05 -25.61 -2.94
CA ALA A 14 -8.83 -24.18 -3.09
C ALA A 14 -7.94 -23.82 -4.31
N ALA A 15 -7.05 -24.72 -4.72
CA ALA A 15 -6.16 -24.52 -5.87
C ALA A 15 -6.82 -24.74 -7.25
N LYS A 16 -8.11 -25.11 -7.33
CA LYS A 16 -8.82 -25.38 -8.59
C LYS A 16 -9.96 -24.40 -8.92
N MET A 17 -10.16 -23.34 -8.14
CA MET A 17 -11.07 -22.24 -8.48
C MET A 17 -10.31 -20.94 -8.75
N SER A 18 -9.41 -20.95 -9.75
CA SER A 18 -8.77 -19.71 -10.25
C SER A 18 -8.37 -19.76 -11.73
N THR A 19 -8.86 -20.73 -12.52
CA THR A 19 -8.57 -20.79 -13.97
C THR A 19 -9.84 -20.66 -14.80
N ALA A 20 -10.59 -19.58 -14.58
CA ALA A 20 -11.72 -19.21 -15.42
C ALA A 20 -11.52 -17.79 -15.96
N GLY A 21 -11.04 -17.72 -17.21
CA GLY A 21 -11.40 -16.66 -18.15
C GLY A 21 -10.55 -15.40 -18.15
N ALA A 22 -9.33 -15.48 -18.69
CA ALA A 22 -8.82 -14.34 -19.46
C ALA A 22 -9.73 -14.20 -20.70
N THR A 23 -10.65 -13.24 -20.68
CA THR A 23 -11.42 -12.86 -21.87
C THR A 23 -10.46 -12.32 -22.94
N PRO A 24 -10.35 -12.94 -24.13
CA PRO A 24 -9.53 -12.42 -25.20
C PRO A 24 -10.26 -11.24 -25.84
N GLY A 25 -9.83 -10.01 -25.54
CA GLY A 25 -10.41 -8.82 -26.15
C GLY A 25 -10.05 -7.45 -25.55
N ASN A 26 -9.41 -7.35 -24.38
CA ASN A 26 -9.06 -6.06 -23.79
C ASN A 26 -7.69 -5.57 -24.27
N THR A 27 -7.68 -4.52 -25.08
CA THR A 27 -6.45 -3.77 -25.38
C THR A 27 -5.96 -3.10 -24.10
N PRO A 28 -4.65 -3.13 -23.76
CA PRO A 28 -4.12 -2.57 -22.50
C PRO A 28 -4.53 -1.10 -22.24
N THR A 29 -4.75 -0.33 -23.30
CA THR A 29 -5.18 1.06 -23.25
C THR A 29 -6.62 1.26 -22.76
N ALA A 30 -7.52 0.31 -23.01
CA ALA A 30 -8.93 0.42 -22.58
C ALA A 30 -9.09 0.26 -21.05
N ASN A 31 -8.20 -0.50 -20.41
CA ASN A 31 -8.22 -0.70 -18.95
C ASN A 31 -7.66 0.53 -18.20
N LEU A 32 -6.57 1.13 -18.71
CA LEU A 32 -5.94 2.29 -18.07
C LEU A 32 -6.85 3.53 -18.05
N ALA A 33 -7.69 3.75 -19.07
CA ALA A 33 -8.61 4.88 -19.09
C ALA A 33 -9.71 4.77 -18.02
N ALA A 34 -10.27 3.57 -17.83
CA ALA A 34 -11.26 3.32 -16.79
C ALA A 34 -10.65 3.45 -15.39
N GLU A 35 -9.42 2.97 -15.21
CA GLU A 35 -8.66 3.11 -13.98
C GLU A 35 -8.34 4.57 -13.64
N ALA A 36 -7.86 5.35 -14.62
CA ALA A 36 -7.63 6.79 -14.45
C ALA A 36 -8.91 7.53 -14.01
N ALA A 37 -10.06 7.24 -14.65
CA ALA A 37 -11.34 7.85 -14.29
C ALA A 37 -11.79 7.50 -12.85
N ALA A 38 -11.57 6.25 -12.42
CA ALA A 38 -11.88 5.84 -11.04
C ALA A 38 -11.00 6.57 -10.01
N PHE A 39 -9.71 6.75 -10.31
CA PHE A 39 -8.81 7.55 -9.47
C PHE A 39 -9.16 9.04 -9.46
N ASP A 40 -9.54 9.61 -10.62
CA ASP A 40 -9.91 11.01 -10.75
C ASP A 40 -11.12 11.38 -9.88
N GLN A 41 -12.19 10.58 -9.96
CA GLN A 41 -13.38 10.80 -9.15
C GLN A 41 -13.04 10.81 -7.65
N ARG A 42 -12.26 9.82 -7.21
CA ARG A 42 -11.94 9.64 -5.78
C ARG A 42 -11.12 10.79 -5.21
N ILE A 43 -10.08 11.25 -5.91
CA ILE A 43 -9.24 12.32 -5.37
C ILE A 43 -10.01 13.65 -5.28
N GLN A 44 -10.92 13.90 -6.22
CA GLN A 44 -11.80 15.08 -6.18
C GLN A 44 -12.74 15.04 -4.97
N GLU A 45 -13.39 13.90 -4.71
CA GLU A 45 -14.25 13.70 -3.54
C GLU A 45 -13.48 13.90 -2.22
N ARG A 46 -12.27 13.32 -2.13
CA ARG A 46 -11.40 13.42 -0.95
C ARG A 46 -10.99 14.87 -0.66
N VAL A 47 -10.53 15.59 -1.68
CA VAL A 47 -10.09 17.00 -1.51
C VAL A 47 -11.28 17.91 -1.22
N ALA A 48 -12.43 17.68 -1.85
CA ALA A 48 -13.68 18.39 -1.53
C ALA A 48 -14.10 18.19 -0.07
N ALA A 49 -13.81 17.01 0.50
CA ALA A 49 -14.04 16.70 1.91
C ALA A 49 -12.92 17.20 2.86
N GLY A 50 -11.92 17.94 2.35
CA GLY A 50 -10.87 18.56 3.15
C GLY A 50 -9.57 17.75 3.27
N PHE A 51 -9.40 16.68 2.47
CA PHE A 51 -8.14 15.96 2.43
C PHE A 51 -7.00 16.81 1.86
N VAL A 52 -5.87 16.84 2.56
CA VAL A 52 -4.63 17.49 2.11
C VAL A 52 -3.56 16.41 1.91
N PRO A 53 -3.13 16.13 0.66
CA PRO A 53 -2.17 15.06 0.36
C PRO A 53 -0.71 15.48 0.60
N ASP A 54 -0.47 16.03 1.78
CA ASP A 54 0.86 16.39 2.28
C ASP A 54 0.97 15.88 3.72
N LEU A 55 1.84 14.88 3.94
CA LEU A 55 2.02 14.24 5.25
C LEU A 55 2.36 15.24 6.37
N ARG A 56 2.96 16.39 6.05
CA ARG A 56 3.33 17.42 7.03
C ARG A 56 2.23 18.46 7.29
N ARG A 57 1.24 18.56 6.41
CA ARG A 57 0.13 19.54 6.50
C ARG A 57 -1.26 18.90 6.60
N MET A 58 -1.31 17.56 6.63
CA MET A 58 -2.56 16.82 6.75
C MET A 58 -3.33 17.25 8.01
N ALA A 59 -4.65 17.36 7.84
CA ALA A 59 -5.60 17.59 8.92
C ALA A 59 -6.51 16.35 9.06
N PRO A 60 -7.17 16.18 10.23
CA PRO A 60 -8.21 15.15 10.37
C PRO A 60 -9.29 15.29 9.29
N CYS A 61 -9.75 14.16 8.75
CA CYS A 61 -10.69 14.13 7.63
C CYS A 61 -11.70 12.98 7.78
N ASP A 62 -12.94 13.32 8.12
CA ASP A 62 -13.99 12.32 8.41
C ASP A 62 -14.46 11.53 7.20
N TYR A 63 -14.15 11.99 5.98
CA TYR A 63 -14.36 11.22 4.75
C TYR A 63 -13.75 9.81 4.86
N PHE A 64 -12.59 9.71 5.50
CA PHE A 64 -11.86 8.45 5.68
C PHE A 64 -12.29 7.70 6.94
N TYR A 65 -13.57 7.76 7.34
CA TYR A 65 -14.06 7.30 8.65
C TYR A 65 -13.47 5.97 9.18
N LYS A 66 -13.25 4.96 8.31
CA LYS A 66 -12.66 3.65 8.66
C LYS A 66 -11.18 3.49 8.31
N SER A 67 -10.61 4.43 7.56
CA SER A 67 -9.22 4.38 7.06
C SER A 67 -8.27 5.16 7.96
N PHE A 68 -6.99 4.78 7.96
CA PHE A 68 -5.94 5.53 8.66
C PHE A 68 -5.80 6.97 8.15
N TRP A 69 -6.24 7.27 6.91
CA TRP A 69 -6.18 8.61 6.33
C TRP A 69 -7.04 9.66 7.07
N ARG A 70 -7.95 9.24 7.97
CA ARG A 70 -8.76 10.19 8.74
C ARG A 70 -8.01 10.99 9.78
N ASP A 71 -6.82 10.53 10.17
CA ASP A 71 -6.02 11.12 11.24
C ASP A 71 -4.55 11.24 10.81
N PRO A 72 -3.95 12.45 10.86
CA PRO A 72 -2.55 12.66 10.50
C PRO A 72 -1.58 11.76 11.26
N HIS A 73 -1.87 11.44 12.53
CA HIS A 73 -1.04 10.55 13.33
C HIS A 73 -1.02 9.13 12.77
N PHE A 74 -2.18 8.62 12.34
CA PHE A 74 -2.27 7.27 11.77
C PHE A 74 -1.62 7.20 10.39
N ALA A 75 -1.85 8.20 9.54
CA ALA A 75 -1.16 8.34 8.27
C ALA A 75 0.36 8.35 8.46
N ASN A 76 0.86 9.03 9.49
CA ASN A 76 2.29 9.04 9.79
C ASN A 76 2.81 7.67 10.31
N LEU A 77 2.05 6.96 11.14
CA LEU A 77 2.44 5.62 11.64
C LEU A 77 2.62 4.60 10.50
N PHE A 78 1.86 4.74 9.42
CA PHE A 78 1.91 3.84 8.27
C PHE A 78 2.71 4.40 7.09
N VAL A 79 2.24 5.47 6.46
CA VAL A 79 2.84 6.09 5.26
C VAL A 79 4.06 6.93 5.62
N GLY A 80 4.03 7.69 6.72
CA GLY A 80 5.22 8.39 7.20
C GLY A 80 6.37 7.42 7.47
N TRP A 81 6.06 6.28 8.10
CA TRP A 81 7.03 5.20 8.28
C TRP A 81 7.58 4.65 6.96
N SER A 82 6.74 4.46 5.92
CA SER A 82 7.24 3.97 4.62
C SER A 82 8.15 4.99 3.93
N VAL A 83 7.83 6.28 4.02
CA VAL A 83 8.69 7.38 3.56
C VAL A 83 10.04 7.37 4.28
N ASP A 84 10.03 7.24 5.61
CA ASP A 84 11.28 7.15 6.39
C ASP A 84 12.14 5.97 5.94
N ARG A 85 11.53 4.85 5.56
CA ARG A 85 12.24 3.69 4.99
C ARG A 85 12.85 4.00 3.63
N TYR A 86 12.13 4.66 2.73
CA TYR A 86 12.70 5.07 1.44
C TYR A 86 13.90 5.99 1.62
N LEU A 87 13.77 7.02 2.45
CA LEU A 87 14.85 7.97 2.71
C LEU A 87 16.07 7.29 3.32
N GLN A 88 15.87 6.37 4.25
CA GLN A 88 16.96 5.58 4.83
C GLN A 88 17.68 4.74 3.77
N LEU A 89 16.96 3.99 2.95
CA LEU A 89 17.56 3.16 1.89
C LEU A 89 18.31 3.99 0.86
N LEU A 90 17.74 5.11 0.43
CA LEU A 90 18.37 6.05 -0.51
C LEU A 90 19.67 6.62 0.07
N SER A 91 19.64 7.02 1.35
CA SER A 91 20.83 7.49 2.06
C SER A 91 21.91 6.42 2.15
N ASP A 92 21.55 5.20 2.56
CA ASP A 92 22.49 4.11 2.83
C ASP A 92 23.08 3.48 1.55
N ARG A 93 22.34 3.50 0.44
CA ARG A 93 22.69 2.78 -0.81
C ARG A 93 23.05 3.69 -1.99
N CYS A 94 22.46 4.89 -2.08
CA CYS A 94 22.54 5.72 -3.27
C CYS A 94 23.30 7.03 -3.03
N GLY A 95 23.17 7.62 -1.84
CA GLY A 95 23.65 8.96 -1.52
C GLY A 95 22.64 10.07 -1.88
N PRO A 96 22.98 11.34 -1.62
CA PRO A 96 22.05 12.47 -1.83
C PRO A 96 21.80 12.76 -3.32
N GLY A 97 20.79 13.57 -3.61
CA GLY A 97 20.61 14.19 -4.94
C GLY A 97 20.27 13.23 -6.09
N GLN A 98 19.78 12.02 -5.79
CA GLN A 98 19.40 11.04 -6.83
C GLN A 98 18.31 11.57 -7.76
N ARG A 99 18.39 11.21 -9.04
CA ARG A 99 17.31 11.36 -10.02
C ARG A 99 16.34 10.20 -9.90
N ILE A 100 15.15 10.47 -9.37
CA ILE A 100 14.14 9.47 -9.02
C ILE A 100 12.94 9.60 -9.96
N LEU A 101 12.55 8.50 -10.58
CA LEU A 101 11.23 8.36 -11.22
C LEU A 101 10.28 7.69 -10.23
N ASP A 102 9.22 8.39 -9.82
CA ASP A 102 8.16 7.86 -8.96
C ASP A 102 6.96 7.46 -9.82
N VAL A 103 6.75 6.15 -10.00
CA VAL A 103 5.77 5.58 -10.91
C VAL A 103 4.45 5.34 -10.19
N GLY A 104 3.35 5.92 -10.69
CA GLY A 104 2.05 5.88 -10.01
C GLY A 104 2.06 6.76 -8.76
N CYS A 105 2.58 7.98 -8.89
CA CYS A 105 2.84 8.88 -7.75
C CYS A 105 1.54 9.39 -7.07
N GLY A 106 0.38 9.17 -7.67
CA GLY A 106 -0.90 9.64 -7.16
C GLY A 106 -0.88 11.15 -6.89
N PRO A 107 -1.39 11.61 -5.73
CA PRO A 107 -1.38 13.03 -5.39
C PRO A 107 0.00 13.50 -4.85
N GLY A 108 1.05 12.69 -4.98
CA GLY A 108 2.44 13.13 -4.89
C GLY A 108 3.06 13.18 -3.49
N TYR A 109 2.45 12.58 -2.46
CA TYR A 109 2.95 12.65 -1.08
C TYR A 109 4.36 12.06 -0.90
N VAL A 110 4.68 10.92 -1.54
CA VAL A 110 6.04 10.35 -1.49
C VAL A 110 7.01 11.22 -2.28
N SER A 111 6.65 11.61 -3.50
CA SER A 111 7.49 12.43 -4.37
C SER A 111 7.88 13.75 -3.70
N LEU A 112 6.93 14.37 -2.98
CA LEU A 112 7.16 15.62 -2.25
C LEU A 112 8.16 15.42 -1.10
N GLU A 113 8.04 14.35 -0.32
CA GLU A 113 9.00 14.06 0.77
C GLU A 113 10.41 13.75 0.25
N LEU A 114 10.51 13.02 -0.87
CA LEU A 114 11.79 12.75 -1.52
C LEU A 114 12.45 14.05 -2.03
N ALA A 115 11.67 14.95 -2.64
CA ALA A 115 12.16 16.25 -3.06
C ALA A 115 12.55 17.14 -1.87
N ARG A 116 11.78 17.12 -0.77
CA ARG A 116 12.13 17.81 0.49
C ARG A 116 13.45 17.31 1.09
N ALA A 117 13.81 16.06 0.86
CA ALA A 117 15.09 15.47 1.25
C ALA A 117 16.25 15.75 0.27
N GLY A 118 16.02 16.56 -0.77
CA GLY A 118 17.06 17.01 -1.71
C GLY A 118 17.21 16.16 -2.97
N HIS A 119 16.29 15.23 -3.25
CA HIS A 119 16.32 14.43 -4.48
C HIS A 119 15.67 15.15 -5.68
N HIS A 120 16.04 14.75 -6.89
CA HIS A 120 15.47 15.25 -8.14
C HIS A 120 14.40 14.28 -8.64
N VAL A 121 13.14 14.58 -8.34
CA VAL A 121 12.03 13.66 -8.50
C VAL A 121 11.18 14.05 -9.71
N THR A 122 10.80 13.05 -10.50
CA THR A 122 9.71 13.15 -11.48
C THR A 122 8.65 12.13 -11.10
N GLY A 123 7.48 12.60 -10.68
CA GLY A 123 6.31 11.76 -10.44
C GLY A 123 5.50 11.61 -11.72
N ILE A 124 5.10 10.39 -12.04
CA ILE A 124 4.18 10.12 -13.14
C ILE A 124 2.92 9.44 -12.62
N ASP A 125 1.77 9.77 -13.21
CA ASP A 125 0.50 9.09 -12.97
C ASP A 125 -0.36 9.13 -14.23
N ILE A 126 -1.36 8.26 -14.32
CA ILE A 126 -2.34 8.26 -15.42
C ILE A 126 -3.56 9.14 -15.09
N SER A 127 -3.82 9.40 -13.81
CA SER A 127 -4.92 10.25 -13.33
C SER A 127 -4.54 11.73 -13.43
N GLU A 128 -5.29 12.47 -14.25
CA GLU A 128 -5.10 13.91 -14.42
C GLU A 128 -5.42 14.65 -13.12
N ALA A 129 -6.49 14.26 -12.41
CA ALA A 129 -6.87 14.92 -11.18
C ALA A 129 -5.85 14.70 -10.06
N ASN A 130 -5.24 13.51 -9.95
CA ASN A 130 -4.17 13.25 -8.99
C ASN A 130 -2.97 14.18 -9.25
N ILE A 131 -2.55 14.31 -10.50
CA ILE A 131 -1.42 15.16 -10.89
C ILE A 131 -1.73 16.64 -10.65
N ASP A 132 -2.95 17.09 -10.93
CA ASP A 132 -3.35 18.47 -10.66
C ASP A 132 -3.34 18.78 -9.16
N ILE A 133 -3.84 17.86 -8.33
CA ILE A 133 -3.78 17.99 -6.87
C ILE A 133 -2.33 17.95 -6.36
N ALA A 134 -1.47 17.10 -6.94
CA ALA A 134 -0.05 17.03 -6.59
C ALA A 134 0.66 18.37 -6.89
N ARG A 135 0.40 18.96 -8.05
CA ARG A 135 0.93 20.28 -8.45
C ARG A 135 0.41 21.40 -7.54
N GLN A 136 -0.88 21.40 -7.19
CA GLN A 136 -1.46 22.36 -6.25
C GLN A 136 -0.82 22.24 -4.86
N THR A 137 -0.61 21.01 -4.39
CA THR A 137 0.02 20.73 -3.10
C THR A 137 1.47 21.21 -3.08
N LEU A 138 2.23 20.94 -4.15
CA LEU A 138 3.59 21.44 -4.34
C LEU A 138 3.65 22.97 -4.40
N ALA A 139 2.71 23.64 -5.08
CA ALA A 139 2.67 25.10 -5.16
C ALA A 139 2.50 25.77 -3.78
N GLN A 140 1.92 25.06 -2.82
CA GLN A 140 1.75 25.50 -1.44
C GLN A 140 2.87 25.02 -0.51
N ASN A 141 3.85 24.27 -1.00
CA ASN A 141 4.97 23.80 -0.19
C ASN A 141 5.82 24.99 0.27
N PRO A 142 6.10 25.14 1.58
CA PRO A 142 7.06 26.13 2.03
C PRO A 142 8.45 25.75 1.53
N TRP A 143 9.08 26.64 0.76
CA TRP A 143 10.45 26.43 0.27
C TRP A 143 11.46 26.48 1.41
N HIS A 144 12.40 25.55 1.40
CA HIS A 144 13.56 25.52 2.28
C HIS A 144 14.84 25.28 1.48
N GLU A 145 15.97 25.76 2.02
CA GLU A 145 17.29 25.47 1.46
C GLU A 145 17.55 23.96 1.49
N GLY A 146 17.98 23.39 0.37
CA GLY A 146 18.18 21.94 0.22
C GLY A 146 16.97 21.17 -0.31
N PHE A 147 15.86 21.84 -0.66
CA PHE A 147 14.81 21.23 -1.48
C PHE A 147 15.37 20.88 -2.87
N GLY A 148 15.13 19.65 -3.33
CA GLY A 148 15.54 19.15 -4.64
C GLY A 148 14.68 19.70 -5.78
N SER A 149 14.46 18.92 -6.84
CA SER A 149 13.49 19.30 -7.89
C SER A 149 12.32 18.34 -7.88
N LEU A 150 11.12 18.84 -8.22
CA LEU A 150 9.93 18.01 -8.33
C LEU A 150 9.10 18.44 -9.53
N ASP A 151 8.83 17.49 -10.42
CA ASP A 151 7.92 17.64 -11.55
C ASP A 151 6.90 16.50 -11.54
N TYR A 152 5.67 16.80 -11.99
CA TYR A 152 4.58 15.83 -12.06
C TYR A 152 4.02 15.77 -13.49
N GLN A 153 3.92 14.57 -14.04
CA GLN A 153 3.52 14.35 -15.43
C GLN A 153 2.36 13.36 -15.52
N ILE A 154 1.37 13.70 -16.35
CA ILE A 154 0.30 12.77 -16.71
C ILE A 154 0.87 11.88 -17.81
N THR A 155 1.41 10.73 -17.46
CA THR A 155 2.15 9.88 -18.39
C THR A 155 2.12 8.42 -17.95
N PRO A 156 1.67 7.50 -18.81
CA PRO A 156 1.74 6.08 -18.50
C PRO A 156 3.19 5.58 -18.57
N LEU A 157 3.54 4.60 -17.73
CA LEU A 157 4.91 4.05 -17.62
C LEU A 157 5.54 3.70 -18.98
N HIS A 158 4.80 3.05 -19.89
CA HIS A 158 5.30 2.62 -21.20
C HIS A 158 5.73 3.77 -22.12
N ALA A 159 5.23 4.99 -21.89
CA ALA A 159 5.59 6.19 -22.65
C ALA A 159 6.83 6.90 -22.08
N VAL A 160 7.22 6.57 -20.84
CA VAL A 160 8.39 7.18 -20.18
C VAL A 160 9.66 6.72 -20.85
N LYS A 161 10.57 7.68 -21.03
CA LYS A 161 11.92 7.50 -21.57
C LYS A 161 12.93 8.09 -20.60
N GLY A 162 14.20 7.79 -20.85
CA GLY A 162 15.32 8.37 -20.12
C GLY A 162 16.06 7.35 -19.29
N CYS A 163 16.88 7.86 -18.39
CA CYS A 163 17.82 7.09 -17.58
C CYS A 163 17.82 7.69 -16.17
N TRP A 164 17.46 6.89 -15.18
CA TRP A 164 17.20 7.29 -13.81
C TRP A 164 18.15 6.60 -12.84
N ASP A 165 18.54 7.30 -11.77
CA ASP A 165 19.33 6.69 -10.71
C ASP A 165 18.50 5.67 -9.92
N VAL A 166 17.22 6.01 -9.69
CA VAL A 166 16.24 5.19 -9.00
C VAL A 166 14.91 5.22 -9.73
N VAL A 167 14.29 4.05 -9.91
CA VAL A 167 12.87 3.93 -10.25
C VAL A 167 12.13 3.40 -9.02
N LEU A 168 11.12 4.15 -8.58
CA LEU A 168 10.31 3.87 -7.41
C LEU A 168 8.90 3.44 -7.82
N PHE A 169 8.41 2.37 -7.19
CA PHE A 169 6.99 2.00 -7.17
C PHE A 169 6.49 1.99 -5.72
N SER A 170 5.65 2.94 -5.35
CA SER A 170 5.07 3.02 -4.01
C SER A 170 3.58 2.69 -4.06
N VAL A 171 3.22 1.46 -3.71
CA VAL A 171 1.83 0.97 -3.72
C VAL A 171 1.21 1.24 -5.09
N SER A 172 1.93 0.88 -6.16
CA SER A 172 1.51 1.19 -7.53
C SER A 172 1.81 0.07 -8.52
N LEU A 173 2.79 -0.80 -8.26
CA LEU A 173 3.13 -1.89 -9.16
C LEU A 173 2.05 -2.96 -9.21
N HIS A 174 1.35 -3.23 -8.10
CA HIS A 174 0.25 -4.20 -8.05
C HIS A 174 -0.98 -3.81 -8.89
N HIS A 175 -1.14 -2.53 -9.26
CA HIS A 175 -2.17 -2.08 -10.20
C HIS A 175 -1.83 -2.37 -11.67
N MET A 176 -0.57 -2.73 -11.97
CA MET A 176 -0.13 -2.91 -13.35
C MET A 176 -0.79 -4.14 -13.98
N PRO A 177 -1.42 -4.03 -15.17
CA PRO A 177 -2.04 -5.17 -15.85
C PRO A 177 -1.06 -6.29 -16.19
N ASP A 178 0.21 -5.95 -16.42
CA ASP A 178 1.31 -6.88 -16.63
C ASP A 178 2.53 -6.40 -15.83
N VAL A 179 2.67 -6.92 -14.61
CA VAL A 179 3.80 -6.63 -13.71
C VAL A 179 5.14 -7.02 -14.33
N ALA A 180 5.20 -8.14 -15.07
CA ALA A 180 6.45 -8.59 -15.65
C ALA A 180 6.94 -7.62 -16.74
N ALA A 181 6.01 -7.11 -17.57
CA ALA A 181 6.30 -6.08 -18.57
C ALA A 181 6.63 -4.73 -17.92
N ALA A 182 5.91 -4.32 -16.87
CA ALA A 182 6.20 -3.09 -16.13
C ALA A 182 7.62 -3.11 -15.53
N VAL A 183 8.00 -4.21 -14.85
CA VAL A 183 9.35 -4.40 -14.30
C VAL A 183 10.40 -4.49 -15.42
N ALA A 184 10.06 -5.07 -16.58
CA ALA A 184 10.94 -5.08 -17.74
C ALA A 184 11.23 -3.67 -18.26
N HIS A 185 10.20 -2.85 -18.41
CA HIS A 185 10.38 -1.47 -18.86
C HIS A 185 11.15 -0.65 -17.82
N ALA A 186 10.81 -0.78 -16.53
CA ALA A 186 11.53 -0.15 -15.44
C ALA A 186 13.03 -0.50 -15.44
N HIS A 187 13.40 -1.75 -15.71
CA HIS A 187 14.80 -2.17 -15.86
C HIS A 187 15.53 -1.39 -16.96
N THR A 188 14.86 -1.09 -18.08
CA THR A 188 15.46 -0.26 -19.15
C THR A 188 15.64 1.21 -18.76
N LEU A 189 14.79 1.72 -17.86
CA LEU A 189 14.80 3.10 -17.37
C LEU A 189 15.84 3.33 -16.26
N VAL A 190 16.13 2.32 -15.45
CA VAL A 190 17.16 2.39 -14.40
C VAL A 190 18.53 2.41 -15.06
N ARG A 191 19.42 3.35 -14.74
CA ARG A 191 20.79 3.37 -15.31
C ARG A 191 21.61 2.11 -14.96
N PRO A 192 22.71 1.81 -15.67
CA PRO A 192 23.66 0.81 -15.20
C PRO A 192 24.09 1.10 -13.75
N SER A 193 24.08 0.08 -12.88
CA SER A 193 24.28 0.22 -11.44
C SER A 193 23.30 1.15 -10.70
N GLY A 194 22.18 1.51 -11.30
CA GLY A 194 21.07 2.18 -10.63
C GLY A 194 20.16 1.19 -9.88
N TRP A 195 19.09 1.73 -9.30
CA TRP A 195 18.25 0.99 -8.36
C TRP A 195 16.78 0.97 -8.78
N LEU A 196 16.11 -0.13 -8.44
CA LEU A 196 14.67 -0.17 -8.31
C LEU A 196 14.33 -0.30 -6.83
N LEU A 197 13.40 0.53 -6.37
CA LEU A 197 12.90 0.53 -5.00
C LEU A 197 11.38 0.37 -5.04
N THR A 198 10.82 -0.43 -4.15
CA THR A 198 9.36 -0.59 -4.11
C THR A 198 8.83 -0.95 -2.72
N TRP A 199 7.59 -0.55 -2.47
CA TRP A 199 6.76 -0.96 -1.33
C TRP A 199 5.41 -1.40 -1.87
N GLU A 200 5.08 -2.69 -1.75
CA GLU A 200 3.88 -3.25 -2.37
C GLU A 200 3.12 -4.14 -1.40
N PRO A 201 1.79 -4.29 -1.59
CA PRO A 201 1.00 -5.24 -0.85
C PRO A 201 1.38 -6.70 -1.17
N CYS A 202 1.10 -7.58 -0.22
CA CYS A 202 1.20 -9.03 -0.34
C CYS A 202 0.08 -9.72 0.45
N HIS A 203 -1.16 -9.29 0.20
CA HIS A 203 -2.37 -9.75 0.88
C HIS A 203 -2.57 -11.27 0.86
N ASP A 204 -2.05 -11.93 -0.18
CA ASP A 204 -2.02 -13.39 -0.35
C ASP A 204 -1.34 -14.14 0.81
N ARG A 205 -0.53 -13.44 1.62
CA ARG A 205 0.20 -14.03 2.75
C ARG A 205 -0.54 -13.93 4.07
N PHE A 206 -1.64 -13.19 4.14
CA PHE A 206 -2.39 -13.02 5.37
C PHE A 206 -3.17 -14.29 5.70
N THR A 207 -2.94 -14.85 6.88
CA THR A 207 -3.53 -16.12 7.31
C THR A 207 -4.68 -15.92 8.29
N GLU A 208 -5.49 -16.97 8.51
CA GLU A 208 -6.50 -16.95 9.58
C GLU A 208 -5.90 -16.69 10.97
N ARG A 209 -4.66 -17.12 11.21
CA ARG A 209 -3.96 -16.82 12.47
C ARG A 209 -3.68 -15.34 12.61
N ASP A 210 -3.28 -14.67 11.53
CA ASP A 210 -3.04 -13.24 11.52
C ASP A 210 -4.36 -12.47 11.73
N ALA A 211 -5.43 -12.93 11.08
CA ALA A 211 -6.78 -12.41 11.26
C ALA A 211 -7.30 -12.61 12.69
N ALA A 212 -6.97 -13.72 13.35
CA ALA A 212 -7.35 -13.97 14.74
C ALA A 212 -6.72 -12.94 15.70
N THR A 213 -5.49 -12.49 15.45
CA THR A 213 -4.87 -11.38 16.20
C THR A 213 -5.70 -10.10 16.05
N VAL A 214 -6.09 -9.75 14.81
CA VAL A 214 -6.90 -8.56 14.54
C VAL A 214 -8.28 -8.66 15.18
N ALA A 215 -8.95 -9.80 15.04
CA ALA A 215 -10.25 -10.09 15.65
C ALA A 215 -10.20 -9.91 17.18
N LEU A 216 -9.15 -10.42 17.83
CA LEU A 216 -8.95 -10.23 19.27
C LEU A 216 -8.77 -8.75 19.63
N VAL A 217 -7.93 -8.01 18.90
CA VAL A 217 -7.72 -6.57 19.14
C VAL A 217 -9.01 -5.78 18.96
N ARG A 218 -9.73 -6.00 17.86
CA ARG A 218 -11.03 -5.35 17.59
C ARG A 218 -12.05 -5.67 18.66
N THR A 219 -12.11 -6.93 19.11
CA THR A 219 -12.99 -7.38 20.20
C THR A 219 -12.72 -6.60 21.49
N LEU A 220 -11.45 -6.53 21.91
CA LEU A 220 -11.06 -5.81 23.12
C LEU A 220 -11.36 -4.31 23.01
N LEU A 221 -11.11 -3.70 21.85
CA LEU A 221 -11.44 -2.31 21.59
C LEU A 221 -12.94 -2.06 21.66
N ALA A 222 -13.76 -2.91 21.05
CA ALA A 222 -15.22 -2.74 21.08
C ALA A 222 -15.80 -2.90 22.49
N LEU A 223 -15.37 -3.93 23.23
CA LEU A 223 -15.81 -4.16 24.61
C LEU A 223 -15.43 -3.01 25.56
N THR A 224 -14.44 -2.21 25.18
CA THR A 224 -13.98 -1.04 25.94
C THR A 224 -14.46 0.29 25.37
N GLY A 225 -15.31 0.28 24.33
CA GLY A 225 -15.86 1.50 23.73
C GLY A 225 -14.88 2.27 22.82
N HIS A 226 -13.83 1.60 22.34
CA HIS A 226 -12.75 2.16 21.53
C HIS A 226 -12.73 1.64 20.08
N TRP A 227 -13.83 1.06 19.60
CA TRP A 227 -14.01 0.61 18.22
C TRP A 227 -15.28 1.21 17.61
N TYR A 228 -15.26 1.48 16.30
CA TYR A 228 -16.33 2.18 15.61
C TYR A 228 -17.59 1.35 15.32
N GLU A 229 -17.47 0.03 15.28
CA GLU A 229 -18.56 -0.92 15.06
C GLU A 229 -18.66 -1.90 16.25
N PRO A 230 -19.21 -1.46 17.40
CA PRO A 230 -19.32 -2.34 18.57
C PRO A 230 -20.37 -3.46 18.39
N ALA A 231 -21.30 -3.31 17.46
CA ALA A 231 -22.41 -4.24 17.23
C ALA A 231 -21.95 -5.59 16.65
N ASP A 232 -20.91 -5.59 15.80
CA ASP A 232 -20.42 -6.81 15.15
C ASP A 232 -19.77 -7.79 16.14
N ILE A 233 -19.34 -7.28 17.29
CA ILE A 233 -18.65 -8.03 18.35
C ILE A 233 -19.64 -8.51 19.44
N ALA A 234 -20.83 -7.92 19.53
CA ALA A 234 -21.84 -8.30 20.52
C ALA A 234 -22.35 -9.75 20.37
N ASN A 235 -22.11 -10.37 19.21
CA ASN A 235 -22.56 -11.73 18.88
C ASN A 235 -21.47 -12.81 19.10
N LEU A 236 -20.31 -12.46 19.67
CA LEU A 236 -19.26 -13.44 19.99
C LEU A 236 -19.60 -14.21 21.28
N THR A 237 -20.37 -15.29 21.14
CA THR A 237 -20.91 -16.07 22.27
C THR A 237 -20.28 -17.45 22.45
N ASP A 238 -19.62 -17.96 21.42
CA ASP A 238 -19.02 -19.31 21.40
C ASP A 238 -17.86 -19.42 20.37
N GLU A 239 -17.19 -20.58 20.33
CA GLU A 239 -16.09 -20.83 19.40
C GLU A 239 -16.49 -20.71 17.92
N ASN A 240 -17.75 -21.02 17.56
CA ASN A 240 -18.22 -20.94 16.17
C ASN A 240 -18.40 -19.50 15.72
N SER A 241 -19.00 -18.66 16.56
CA SER A 241 -19.14 -17.21 16.32
C SER A 241 -17.77 -16.51 16.23
N LEU A 242 -16.81 -16.92 17.06
CA LEU A 242 -15.42 -16.45 16.96
C LEU A 242 -14.77 -16.89 15.64
N ALA A 243 -14.90 -18.17 15.26
CA ALA A 243 -14.36 -18.67 14.00
C ALA A 243 -15.01 -18.02 12.76
N ALA A 244 -16.28 -17.63 12.83
CA ALA A 244 -16.91 -16.82 11.78
C ALA A 244 -16.30 -15.42 11.71
N HIS A 245 -16.19 -14.72 12.85
CA HIS A 245 -15.58 -13.38 12.89
C HIS A 245 -14.13 -13.36 12.40
N VAL A 246 -13.32 -14.37 12.76
CA VAL A 246 -11.94 -14.50 12.24
C VAL A 246 -11.93 -14.66 10.72
N ARG A 247 -12.85 -15.44 10.16
CA ARG A 247 -12.97 -15.62 8.69
C ARG A 247 -13.42 -14.34 8.00
N ASP A 248 -14.31 -13.56 8.61
CA ASP A 248 -14.75 -12.27 8.07
C ASP A 248 -13.58 -11.28 8.04
N VAL A 249 -12.80 -11.19 9.12
CA VAL A 249 -11.58 -10.39 9.18
C VAL A 249 -10.55 -10.88 8.16
N TRP A 250 -10.35 -12.19 8.04
CA TRP A 250 -9.43 -12.75 7.04
C TRP A 250 -9.84 -12.35 5.62
N SER A 251 -11.12 -12.48 5.29
CA SER A 251 -11.68 -12.09 3.99
C SER A 251 -11.50 -10.60 3.71
N GLU A 252 -11.76 -9.75 4.71
CA GLU A 252 -11.56 -8.30 4.62
C GLU A 252 -10.12 -7.93 4.23
N TYR A 253 -9.13 -8.54 4.89
CA TYR A 253 -7.72 -8.22 4.67
C TYR A 253 -7.14 -8.85 3.40
N VAL A 254 -7.59 -10.04 3.01
CA VAL A 254 -7.09 -10.72 1.80
C VAL A 254 -7.65 -10.10 0.53
N PHE A 255 -8.94 -9.72 0.53
CA PHE A 255 -9.60 -9.19 -0.66
C PHE A 255 -9.73 -7.66 -0.66
N GLU A 256 -9.24 -6.99 0.39
CA GLU A 256 -9.35 -5.56 0.60
C GLU A 256 -10.80 -5.01 0.61
N ARG A 257 -11.82 -5.87 0.74
CA ARG A 257 -13.23 -5.49 0.54
C ARG A 257 -13.84 -4.95 1.82
N ASP A 258 -14.34 -3.72 1.76
CA ASP A 258 -15.40 -3.30 2.68
C ASP A 258 -16.75 -3.78 2.09
N PRO A 259 -17.52 -4.62 2.80
CA PRO A 259 -18.85 -5.04 2.35
C PRO A 259 -19.81 -3.89 2.03
N SER A 260 -19.56 -2.71 2.60
CA SER A 260 -20.35 -1.49 2.39
C SER A 260 -19.89 -0.60 1.23
N GLU A 261 -18.78 -0.92 0.56
CA GLU A 261 -18.25 -0.17 -0.60
C GLU A 261 -18.14 -1.07 -1.85
N PRO A 262 -19.26 -1.46 -2.47
CA PRO A 262 -19.25 -2.35 -3.65
C PRO A 262 -18.55 -1.75 -4.88
N ASP A 263 -18.45 -0.41 -4.97
CA ASP A 263 -17.88 0.34 -6.11
C ASP A 263 -16.54 1.05 -5.76
N GLY A 264 -15.98 0.79 -4.57
CA GLY A 264 -14.89 1.56 -3.97
C GLY A 264 -13.45 1.16 -4.35
N GLN A 265 -13.25 0.07 -5.10
CA GLN A 265 -11.91 -0.46 -5.44
C GLN A 265 -11.47 -0.13 -6.87
N SER A 266 -10.16 0.03 -7.12
CA SER A 266 -9.65 0.06 -8.50
C SER A 266 -10.01 -1.27 -9.17
N PRO A 267 -10.40 -1.28 -10.47
CA PRO A 267 -10.60 -2.53 -11.21
C PRO A 267 -9.40 -3.48 -11.17
N ASN A 268 -8.20 -2.95 -10.92
CA ASN A 268 -6.93 -3.68 -10.90
C ASN A 268 -6.30 -3.82 -9.50
N ASP A 269 -7.00 -3.52 -8.40
CA ASP A 269 -6.44 -3.60 -7.02
C ASP A 269 -5.90 -5.01 -6.65
N LEU A 270 -6.29 -6.06 -7.38
CA LEU A 270 -5.82 -7.44 -7.21
C LEU A 270 -5.18 -8.01 -8.49
N ALA A 271 -4.66 -7.15 -9.39
CA ALA A 271 -4.11 -7.60 -10.67
C ALA A 271 -2.85 -8.47 -10.51
N ALA A 272 -2.10 -8.32 -9.42
CA ALA A 272 -1.00 -9.20 -9.07
C ALA A 272 -0.85 -9.39 -7.55
N ASP A 273 -0.50 -10.60 -7.15
CA ASP A 273 -0.13 -10.90 -5.77
C ASP A 273 1.34 -10.61 -5.47
N GLY A 274 1.73 -10.62 -4.18
CA GLY A 274 3.08 -10.28 -3.77
C GLY A 274 4.14 -11.28 -4.28
N ALA A 275 3.76 -12.53 -4.55
CA ALA A 275 4.67 -13.54 -5.09
C ALA A 275 5.01 -13.27 -6.56
N ALA A 276 4.03 -12.91 -7.37
CA ALA A 276 4.21 -12.53 -8.77
C ALA A 276 5.10 -11.28 -8.90
N ILE A 277 4.85 -10.26 -8.06
CA ILE A 277 5.67 -9.05 -8.03
C ILE A 277 7.13 -9.37 -7.71
N LEU A 278 7.39 -10.14 -6.65
CA LEU A 278 8.76 -10.49 -6.26
C LEU A 278 9.48 -11.36 -7.30
N ALA A 279 8.76 -12.27 -7.97
CA ALA A 279 9.33 -13.07 -9.05
C ALA A 279 9.78 -12.18 -10.21
N ALA A 280 8.96 -11.20 -10.62
CA ALA A 280 9.31 -10.25 -11.68
C ALA A 280 10.53 -9.39 -11.29
N LEU A 281 10.54 -8.88 -10.06
CA LEU A 281 11.63 -8.05 -9.52
C LEU A 281 12.96 -8.82 -9.47
N ARG A 282 12.99 -10.00 -8.83
CA ARG A 282 14.18 -10.85 -8.70
C ARG A 282 14.68 -11.43 -10.02
N GLY A 283 13.81 -11.47 -11.03
CA GLY A 283 14.19 -11.85 -12.40
C GLY A 283 15.13 -10.84 -13.06
N ARG A 284 15.01 -9.55 -12.74
CA ARG A 284 15.72 -8.45 -13.43
C ARG A 284 16.67 -7.64 -12.55
N PHE A 285 16.48 -7.69 -11.25
CA PHE A 285 17.27 -6.95 -10.28
C PHE A 285 17.95 -7.91 -9.31
N GLU A 286 19.18 -7.59 -8.93
CA GLU A 286 19.87 -8.22 -7.82
C GLU A 286 19.31 -7.63 -6.52
N GLU A 287 18.60 -8.46 -5.75
CA GLU A 287 18.04 -8.05 -4.45
C GLU A 287 19.18 -7.70 -3.49
N THR A 288 19.20 -6.46 -3.01
CA THR A 288 20.16 -6.02 -1.98
C THR A 288 19.50 -5.86 -0.63
N ASP A 289 18.23 -5.46 -0.61
CA ASP A 289 17.47 -5.25 0.61
C ASP A 289 16.03 -5.75 0.42
N PHE A 290 15.57 -6.53 1.40
CA PHE A 290 14.19 -6.97 1.50
C PHE A 290 13.79 -6.95 2.98
N PHE A 291 12.70 -6.28 3.30
CA PHE A 291 12.16 -6.32 4.66
C PHE A 291 10.64 -6.25 4.66
N PRO A 292 10.01 -6.92 5.63
CA PRO A 292 8.57 -6.93 5.74
C PRO A 292 8.04 -5.57 6.22
N GLY A 293 6.88 -5.19 5.69
CA GLY A 293 6.07 -4.08 6.20
C GLY A 293 5.23 -4.49 7.40
N TYR A 294 4.16 -3.75 7.65
CA TYR A 294 3.20 -4.07 8.68
C TYR A 294 2.27 -5.22 8.30
N SER A 295 1.70 -5.89 9.30
CA SER A 295 0.68 -6.91 9.09
C SER A 295 -0.70 -6.28 8.97
N TYR A 296 -1.18 -5.47 9.91
CA TYR A 296 -2.62 -5.17 9.94
C TYR A 296 -3.00 -3.73 10.28
N ILE A 297 -2.07 -2.89 10.73
CA ILE A 297 -2.40 -1.53 11.17
C ILE A 297 -3.08 -0.68 10.08
N TYR A 298 -2.79 -0.94 8.81
CA TYR A 298 -3.29 -0.18 7.66
C TYR A 298 -4.82 -0.30 7.46
N ARG A 299 -5.48 -1.31 8.00
CA ARG A 299 -6.96 -1.40 8.07
C ARG A 299 -7.51 -1.35 9.48
N LEU A 300 -6.65 -1.32 10.50
CA LEU A 300 -7.08 -1.32 11.89
C LEU A 300 -7.17 0.10 12.46
N LEU A 301 -6.15 0.94 12.23
CA LEU A 301 -6.01 2.24 12.90
C LEU A 301 -7.22 3.14 12.72
N GLY A 302 -7.75 3.20 11.49
CA GLY A 302 -8.92 4.03 11.17
C GLY A 302 -10.16 3.68 11.99
N GLY A 303 -10.27 2.47 12.54
CA GLY A 303 -11.39 2.04 13.36
C GLY A 303 -11.33 2.43 14.85
N ILE A 304 -10.17 2.88 15.36
CA ILE A 304 -10.00 3.22 16.78
C ILE A 304 -10.87 4.43 17.16
N ARG A 305 -11.49 4.44 18.34
CA ARG A 305 -12.35 5.53 18.86
C ARG A 305 -11.99 5.89 20.30
N GLY A 306 -12.35 7.11 20.73
CA GLY A 306 -12.07 7.63 22.07
C GLY A 306 -11.65 9.11 22.05
N ASP A 307 -11.23 9.64 23.19
CA ASP A 307 -10.57 10.95 23.25
C ASP A 307 -9.20 10.91 22.56
N ALA A 308 -8.69 12.08 22.16
CA ALA A 308 -7.46 12.19 21.39
C ALA A 308 -6.23 11.53 22.06
N ALA A 309 -6.10 11.62 23.38
CA ALA A 309 -4.96 11.03 24.08
C ALA A 309 -5.05 9.51 24.11
N THR A 310 -6.24 8.97 24.35
CA THR A 310 -6.51 7.52 24.32
C THR A 310 -6.30 6.96 22.92
N VAL A 311 -6.88 7.59 21.89
CA VAL A 311 -6.74 7.19 20.49
C VAL A 311 -5.26 7.12 20.09
N ARG A 312 -4.48 8.14 20.42
CA ARG A 312 -3.05 8.19 20.11
C ARG A 312 -2.28 7.05 20.78
N ARG A 313 -2.51 6.82 22.08
CA ARG A 313 -1.84 5.75 22.83
C ARG A 313 -2.19 4.35 22.32
N LEU A 314 -3.46 4.11 21.99
CA LEU A 314 -3.90 2.85 21.39
C LEU A 314 -3.23 2.62 20.04
N ALA A 315 -3.24 3.63 19.17
CA ALA A 315 -2.59 3.55 17.85
C ALA A 315 -1.08 3.27 17.95
N ASP A 316 -0.38 3.97 18.84
CA ASP A 316 1.05 3.75 19.08
C ASP A 316 1.32 2.33 19.61
N ALA A 317 0.55 1.87 20.60
CA ALA A 317 0.73 0.53 21.19
C ALA A 317 0.44 -0.59 20.17
N ILE A 318 -0.64 -0.47 19.41
CA ILE A 318 -1.01 -1.46 18.38
C ILE A 318 0.04 -1.48 17.26
N THR A 319 0.54 -0.32 16.85
CA THR A 319 1.60 -0.23 15.83
C THR A 319 2.90 -0.87 16.29
N LEU A 320 3.29 -0.67 17.55
CA LEU A 320 4.46 -1.32 18.14
C LEU A 320 4.28 -2.84 18.19
N PHE A 321 3.10 -3.32 18.59
CA PHE A 321 2.81 -4.75 18.65
C PHE A 321 2.82 -5.37 17.24
N ASP A 322 2.18 -4.75 16.25
CA ASP A 322 2.20 -5.21 14.85
C ASP A 322 3.64 -5.37 14.36
N ARG A 323 4.44 -4.30 14.46
CA ARG A 323 5.84 -4.32 14.02
C ARG A 323 6.67 -5.39 14.72
N LEU A 324 6.52 -5.55 16.03
CA LEU A 324 7.25 -6.56 16.79
C LEU A 324 6.78 -7.97 16.43
N SER A 325 5.48 -8.17 16.21
CA SER A 325 4.90 -9.45 15.84
C SER A 325 5.41 -9.95 14.49
N VAL A 326 5.52 -9.06 13.51
CA VAL A 326 6.13 -9.38 12.20
C VAL A 326 7.62 -9.68 12.35
N LYS A 327 8.34 -8.85 13.13
CA LYS A 327 9.79 -8.99 13.30
C LYS A 327 10.19 -10.23 14.09
N SER A 328 9.38 -10.67 15.06
CA SER A 328 9.84 -11.60 16.11
C SER A 328 8.90 -12.76 16.41
N TRP A 329 7.62 -12.70 16.03
CA TRP A 329 6.61 -13.71 16.44
C TRP A 329 5.92 -14.42 15.28
N GLY A 330 6.40 -14.21 14.05
CA GLY A 330 5.92 -14.93 12.87
C GLY A 330 4.54 -14.49 12.39
N GLN A 331 4.11 -13.27 12.73
CA GLN A 331 2.95 -12.63 12.08
C GLN A 331 3.32 -12.33 10.62
N ASN A 332 2.46 -12.70 9.67
CA ASN A 332 2.72 -12.43 8.27
C ASN A 332 2.52 -10.95 7.95
N PRO A 333 3.44 -10.30 7.23
CA PRO A 333 3.24 -8.94 6.76
C PRO A 333 2.26 -8.91 5.59
N ASN A 334 1.50 -7.82 5.47
CA ASN A 334 0.65 -7.54 4.31
C ASN A 334 1.33 -6.64 3.28
N HIS A 335 2.55 -6.19 3.56
CA HIS A 335 3.34 -5.39 2.63
C HIS A 335 4.81 -5.82 2.68
N PHE A 336 5.57 -5.53 1.64
CA PHE A 336 7.02 -5.70 1.65
C PHE A 336 7.72 -4.53 1.00
N PHE A 337 8.95 -4.29 1.44
CA PHE A 337 9.91 -3.48 0.70
C PHE A 337 10.86 -4.37 -0.06
N PHE A 338 11.19 -3.95 -1.27
CA PHE A 338 12.24 -4.54 -2.07
C PHE A 338 13.10 -3.43 -2.65
N MET A 339 14.42 -3.57 -2.51
CA MET A 339 15.40 -2.79 -3.24
C MET A 339 16.31 -3.72 -4.02
N GLY A 340 16.45 -3.42 -5.31
CA GLY A 340 17.27 -4.21 -6.21
C GLY A 340 18.17 -3.35 -7.07
N ARG A 341 19.41 -3.78 -7.24
CA ARG A 341 20.36 -3.17 -8.18
C ARG A 341 20.09 -3.72 -9.58
N ARG A 342 20.13 -2.86 -10.59
CA ARG A 342 19.96 -3.29 -11.99
C ARG A 342 21.03 -4.33 -12.34
N ARG A 343 20.61 -5.49 -12.85
CA ARG A 343 21.51 -6.47 -13.49
C ARG A 343 21.88 -5.98 -14.89
N ASP A 344 23.13 -6.18 -15.27
CA ASP A 344 23.65 -5.83 -16.59
C ASP A 344 23.13 -6.76 -17.70
#